data_AF-N1WC14-F1
#
_entry.id   AF-N1WC14-F1
#
_cell.length_a   1.000
_cell.length_b   1.000
_cell.length_c   1.000
_cell.angle_alpha   90.00
_cell.angle_beta   90.00
_cell.angle_gamma   90.00
#
_symmetry.space_group_name_H-M   'P 1'
#
loop_
_entity.id
_entity.type
_entity.pdbx_description
1 polymer ?
#
loop_
_entity_poly.entity_id
_entity_poly.type
_entity_poly.pdbx_seq_one_letter_code
_entity_poly.pdbx_strand_id
1 'polypeptide(L)' 'MYSLEQIREEVGKWIEEYNSLRLHSAIGYVTPMDVFYGRKEKILAERKEKLLEAKLKRKQYSVKANIRLVA' A
#
# COMPACT_ATOMS: atom_id res chain seq x y z
N MET A 1 12.33 22.12 28.79
CA MET A 1 12.14 22.86 27.51
C MET A 1 13.04 22.20 26.49
N TYR A 2 12.52 21.83 25.30
CA TYR A 2 13.35 21.22 24.26
C TYR A 2 14.30 22.25 23.64
N SER A 3 15.52 21.83 23.29
CA SER A 3 16.42 22.67 22.49
C SER A 3 15.96 22.73 21.03
N LEU A 4 16.40 23.75 20.29
CA LEU A 4 16.14 23.83 18.85
C LEU A 4 16.69 22.61 18.08
N GLU A 5 17.79 22.04 18.55
CA GLU A 5 18.41 20.87 17.94
C GLU A 5 17.54 19.62 18.12
N GLN A 6 17.02 19.39 19.34
CA GLN A 6 16.09 18.29 19.62
C GLN A 6 14.82 18.42 18.77
N ILE A 7 14.27 19.63 18.64
CA ILE A 7 13.08 19.86 17.82
C ILE A 7 13.37 19.55 16.35
N ARG A 8 14.53 19.95 15.82
CA ARG A 8 14.92 19.66 14.43
C ARG A 8 15.04 18.16 14.19
N GLU A 9 15.64 17.43 15.13
CA GLU A 9 15.79 15.98 15.02
C GLU A 9 14.43 15.28 14.97
N GLU A 10 13.53 15.61 15.91
CA GLU A 10 12.21 14.98 15.99
C GLU A 10 11.33 15.33 14.78
N VAL A 11 11.37 16.58 14.31
CA VAL A 11 10.66 16.97 13.09
C VAL A 11 11.25 16.26 11.87
N GLY A 12 12.58 16.10 11.80
CA GLY A 12 13.23 15.35 10.72
C GLY A 12 12.76 13.90 10.65
N LYS A 13 12.67 13.22 11.80
CA LYS A 13 12.12 11.85 11.88
C LYS A 13 10.68 11.78 11.40
N TRP A 14 9.85 12.74 11.81
CA TRP A 14 8.46 12.81 11.38
C TRP A 14 8.31 13.04 9.87
N ILE A 15 9.12 13.93 9.29
CA ILE A 15 9.14 14.19 7.85
C ILE A 15 9.50 12.93 7.07
N GLU A 16 10.52 12.20 7.54
CA GLU A 16 10.93 10.95 6.91
C GLU A 16 9.80 9.92 6.96
N GLU A 17 9.23 9.64 8.13
CA GLU A 17 8.13 8.68 8.27
C GLU A 17 6.90 9.07 7.41
N TYR A 18 6.54 10.35 7.41
CA TYR A 18 5.40 10.85 6.64
C TYR A 18 5.58 10.64 5.13
N ASN A 19 6.79 10.91 4.63
CA ASN A 19 7.09 10.88 3.20
C ASN A 19 7.42 9.49 2.68
N SER A 20 8.16 8.66 3.43
CA SER A 20 8.70 7.39 2.92
C SER A 20 7.98 6.14 3.41
N LEU A 21 7.28 6.20 4.56
CA LEU A 21 6.66 5.02 5.17
C LEU A 21 5.12 5.07 5.18
N ARG A 22 4.54 6.22 5.53
CA ARG A 22 3.09 6.35 5.70
C ARG A 22 2.34 6.26 4.37
N LEU A 23 1.34 5.38 4.31
CA LEU A 23 0.40 5.30 3.20
C LEU A 23 -0.77 6.27 3.40
N HIS A 24 -1.09 7.07 2.38
CA HIS A 24 -2.14 8.09 2.47
C HIS A 24 -3.33 7.76 1.57
N SER A 25 -4.53 7.74 2.15
CA SER A 25 -5.77 7.37 1.45
C SER A 25 -6.08 8.30 0.27
N ALA A 26 -5.83 9.60 0.40
CA ALA A 26 -6.06 10.60 -0.64
C ALA A 26 -5.25 10.37 -1.93
N ILE A 27 -4.12 9.65 -1.83
CA ILE A 27 -3.26 9.30 -2.98
C ILE A 27 -3.27 7.79 -3.28
N GLY A 28 -4.33 7.09 -2.86
CA GLY A 28 -4.51 5.66 -3.18
C GLY A 28 -3.64 4.74 -2.33
N TYR A 29 -3.36 5.13 -1.08
CA TYR A 29 -2.47 4.41 -0.17
C TYR A 29 -1.07 4.22 -0.77
N VAL A 30 -0.54 5.26 -1.40
CA VAL A 30 0.85 5.37 -1.86
C VAL A 30 1.58 6.35 -0.93
N THR A 31 2.90 6.24 -0.82
CA THR A 31 3.70 7.17 0.00
C THR A 31 3.85 8.51 -0.75
N PRO A 32 3.96 9.66 -0.06
CA PRO A 32 4.18 10.94 -0.73
C PRO A 32 5.48 10.95 -1.54
N MET A 33 6.53 10.28 -1.07
CA MET A 33 7.80 10.15 -1.77
C MET A 33 7.64 9.38 -3.10
N ASP A 34 6.89 8.28 -3.12
CA ASP A 34 6.62 7.55 -4.36
C ASP A 34 5.80 8.36 -5.37
N VAL A 35 4.86 9.18 -4.89
CA VAL A 35 4.12 10.11 -5.75
C VAL A 35 5.06 11.18 -6.32
N PHE A 36 5.92 11.76 -5.49
CA PHE A 36 6.90 12.77 -5.91
C PHE A 36 7.81 12.26 -7.03
N TYR A 37 8.26 11.01 -6.93
CA TYR A 37 9.06 10.35 -7.97
C TYR A 37 8.25 9.76 -9.14
N GLY A 38 6.94 10.03 -9.23
CA GLY A 38 6.09 9.58 -10.34
C GLY A 38 5.85 8.07 -10.40
N ARG A 39 6.00 7.34 -9.28
CA ARG A 39 5.84 5.87 -9.22
C ARG A 39 4.41 5.41 -8.93
N LYS A 40 3.51 6.34 -8.62
CA LYS A 40 2.13 6.07 -8.16
C LYS A 40 1.38 5.13 -9.10
N GLU A 41 1.33 5.46 -10.38
CA GLU A 41 0.52 4.74 -11.38
C GLU A 41 1.01 3.30 -11.54
N LYS A 42 2.33 3.10 -11.56
CA LYS A 42 2.95 1.76 -11.62
C LYS A 42 2.57 0.93 -10.39
N ILE A 43 2.70 1.49 -9.19
CA ILE A 43 2.35 0.80 -7.93
C ILE A 43 0.88 0.38 -7.93
N LEU A 44 -0.03 1.26 -8.38
CA LEU A 44 -1.45 0.96 -8.43
C LEU A 44 -1.79 -0.11 -9.47
N ALA A 45 -1.10 -0.12 -10.62
CA ALA A 45 -1.26 -1.15 -11.65
C ALA A 45 -0.87 -2.54 -11.12
N GLU A 46 0.30 -2.65 -10.47
CA GLU A 46 0.76 -3.91 -9.86
C GLU A 46 -0.18 -4.40 -8.76
N ARG A 47 -0.73 -3.49 -7.94
CA ARG A 47 -1.73 -3.84 -6.91
C ARG A 47 -3.02 -4.36 -7.53
N LYS A 48 -3.49 -3.73 -8.61
CA LYS A 48 -4.70 -4.15 -9.32
C LYS A 48 -4.55 -5.56 -9.90
N GLU A 49 -3.39 -5.87 -10.48
CA GLU A 49 -3.06 -7.19 -11.00
C GLU A 49 -3.12 -8.26 -9.89
N LYS A 50 -2.41 -8.04 -8.78
CA LYS A 50 -2.43 -8.95 -7.62
C LYS A 50 -3.84 -9.21 -7.08
N LEU A 51 -4.66 -8.16 -7.00
CA LEU A 51 -6.06 -8.29 -6.55
C LEU A 51 -6.91 -9.09 -7.53
N LEU A 52 -6.71 -8.91 -8.84
CA LEU A 52 -7.40 -9.67 -9.87
C LEU A 52 -7.04 -11.16 -9.80
N GLU A 53 -5.75 -11.48 -9.71
CA GLU A 53 -5.29 -12.86 -9.55
C GLU A 53 -5.90 -13.52 -8.31
N ALA A 54 -5.89 -12.83 -7.17
CA ALA A 54 -6.47 -13.34 -5.93
C ALA A 54 -7.98 -13.59 -6.07
N LYS A 55 -8.71 -12.71 -6.78
CA LYS A 55 -10.14 -12.91 -7.10
C LYS A 55 -10.35 -14.16 -7.95
N LEU A 56 -9.55 -14.39 -8.98
CA LEU A 56 -9.64 -15.57 -9.84
C LEU A 56 -9.34 -16.85 -9.06
N LYS A 57 -8.30 -16.86 -8.22
CA LYS A 57 -7.96 -18.01 -7.34
C LYS A 57 -9.12 -18.35 -6.41
N ARG A 58 -9.74 -17.35 -5.77
CA ARG A 58 -10.92 -17.56 -4.91
C ARG A 58 -12.11 -18.15 -5.67
N LYS A 59 -12.37 -17.67 -6.89
CA LYS A 59 -13.44 -18.22 -7.76
C LYS A 59 -13.17 -19.69 -8.08
N GLN A 60 -11.95 -20.03 -8.49
CA GLN A 60 -11.57 -21.41 -8.78
C GLN A 60 -11.72 -22.33 -7.56
N TYR A 61 -11.29 -21.87 -6.39
CA TYR A 61 -11.46 -22.62 -5.14
C TYR A 61 -12.93 -22.87 -4.83
N SER A 62 -13.77 -21.85 -4.92
CA SER A 62 -15.22 -21.98 -4.68
C SER A 62 -15.89 -22.95 -5.65
N VAL A 63 -15.56 -22.90 -6.95
CA VAL A 63 -16.09 -23.84 -7.95
C VAL A 63 -15.67 -25.28 -7.64
N LYS A 64 -14.39 -25.51 -7.33
CA LYS A 64 -13.88 -26.85 -6.95
C LYS A 64 -14.55 -27.37 -5.68
N ALA A 65 -14.72 -26.52 -4.67
CA ALA A 65 -15.40 -26.89 -3.44
C ALA A 65 -16.87 -27.28 -3.69
N ASN A 66 -17.59 -26.52 -4.53
CA ASN A 66 -18.97 -26.84 -4.90
C ASN A 66 -19.07 -28.17 -5.67
N ILE A 67 -18.19 -28.42 -6.64
CA ILE A 67 -18.18 -29.72 -7.36
C ILE A 67 -17.98 -30.88 -6.38
N ARG A 68 -17.07 -30.74 -5.41
CA ARG A 68 -16.81 -31.76 -4.39
C ARG A 68 -17.98 -32.01 -3.44
N LEU A 69 -18.85 -31.02 -3.21
CA LEU A 69 -20.02 -31.15 -2.33
C LEU A 69 -21.22 -31.81 -3.03
N VAL A 70 -21.24 -31.80 -4.36
CA VAL A 70 -22.36 -32.31 -5.18
C VAL A 70 -22.05 -33.70 -5.78
N ALA A 71 -20.78 -34.13 -5.72
CA ALA A 71 -20.32 -35.48 -6.08
C ALA A 71 -20.30 -36.39 -4.84
#